data_AF-A0A8K0LIX2-F1
#
_entry.id   AF-A0A8K0LIX2-F1
#
_cell.length_a   1.000
_cell.length_b   1.000
_cell.length_c   1.000
_cell.angle_alpha   90.00
_cell.angle_beta   90.00
_cell.angle_gamma   90.00
#
_symmetry.space_group_name_H-M   'P 1'
#
loop_
_entity.id
_entity.type
_entity.pdbx_description
1 polymer ?
#
loop_
_entity_poly.entity_id
_entity_poly.type
_entity_poly.pdbx_seq_one_letter_code
_entity_poly.pdbx_strand_id
1 'polypeptide(L)'
;MSDNVGLSTPRGSGTSGYVQRNLAHQRPRDMAAPYLPRNDADSMRHKPRQPDKGLLEHDRKREVEVKVFELRDKLEEDEVDEDEIESRCDELRKKLLADLEKSLAGNGRRGDGSSGVGPRRNFKMHQVHELADAKIKESERLRQALKISKDYEEGSHWKKQEERLKKGLEQDADRPHEDTRGNGERERDSRDSY
;
A
#
# COMPACT_ATOMS: atom_id res chain seq x y z
N MET A 1 12.51 -23.17 43.43
CA MET A 1 11.35 -23.83 44.08
C MET A 1 10.38 -24.26 42.99
N SER A 2 9.62 -25.36 43.16
CA SER A 2 8.52 -25.71 42.26
C SER A 2 7.45 -24.62 42.37
N ASP A 3 7.07 -23.99 41.25
CA ASP A 3 6.07 -22.90 41.17
C ASP A 3 4.64 -23.40 41.49
N ASN A 4 4.42 -23.91 42.71
CA ASN A 4 3.20 -24.62 43.12
C ASN A 4 2.79 -25.78 42.19
N VAL A 5 3.76 -26.42 41.53
CA VAL A 5 3.54 -27.57 40.63
C VAL A 5 4.10 -28.84 41.25
N GLY A 6 3.27 -29.88 41.43
CA GLY A 6 3.67 -31.17 41.98
C GLY A 6 2.88 -31.58 43.23
N LEU A 7 3.36 -32.63 43.91
CA LEU A 7 2.79 -33.12 45.17
C LEU A 7 3.45 -32.42 46.36
N SER A 8 2.66 -32.11 47.40
CA SER A 8 3.19 -31.54 48.65
C SER A 8 4.12 -32.51 49.38
N THR A 9 3.81 -33.81 49.34
CA THR A 9 4.74 -34.87 49.77
C THR A 9 4.61 -36.08 48.83
N PRO A 10 5.71 -36.80 48.53
CA PRO A 10 5.66 -38.01 47.71
C PRO A 10 5.16 -39.25 48.47
N ARG A 11 5.00 -39.17 49.80
CA ARG A 11 4.54 -40.27 50.66
C ARG A 11 3.07 -40.57 50.36
N GLY A 12 2.76 -41.85 50.09
CA GLY A 12 1.41 -42.31 49.78
C GLY A 12 1.02 -42.22 48.29
N SER A 13 1.78 -41.50 47.45
CA SER A 13 1.55 -41.46 46.00
C SER A 13 2.06 -42.71 45.27
N GLY A 14 2.95 -43.50 45.89
CA GLY A 14 3.57 -44.66 45.24
C GLY A 14 4.55 -44.32 44.11
N THR A 15 4.99 -43.05 44.01
CA THR A 15 5.95 -42.58 43.01
C THR A 15 7.12 -41.85 43.69
N SER A 16 8.17 -41.54 42.93
CA SER A 16 9.36 -40.84 43.44
C SER A 16 9.14 -39.34 43.71
N GLY A 17 7.99 -38.76 43.32
CA GLY A 17 7.73 -37.33 43.43
C GLY A 17 8.50 -36.45 42.44
N TYR A 18 9.13 -37.04 41.42
CA TYR A 18 9.88 -36.29 40.41
C TYR A 18 8.94 -35.56 39.45
N VAL A 19 9.08 -34.23 39.35
CA VAL A 19 8.26 -33.37 38.47
C VAL A 19 9.09 -32.94 37.27
N GLN A 20 8.66 -33.32 36.07
CA GLN A 20 9.29 -32.90 34.82
C GLN A 20 8.51 -31.74 34.20
N ARG A 21 9.24 -30.75 33.64
CA ARG A 21 8.62 -29.68 32.85
C ARG A 21 8.05 -30.24 31.54
N ASN A 22 6.87 -29.77 31.14
CA ASN A 22 6.30 -30.11 29.84
C ASN A 22 7.06 -29.36 28.73
N LEU A 23 7.70 -30.09 27.81
CA LEU A 23 8.42 -29.53 26.65
C LEU A 23 7.50 -29.00 25.56
N ALA A 24 6.29 -29.55 25.44
CA ALA A 24 5.29 -29.14 24.46
C ALA A 24 4.45 -27.94 24.94
N HIS A 25 4.54 -27.58 26.23
CA HIS A 25 3.83 -26.42 26.75
C HIS A 25 4.49 -25.13 26.23
N GLN A 26 3.86 -24.54 25.21
CA GLN A 26 4.23 -23.24 24.68
C GLN A 26 3.82 -22.17 25.70
N ARG A 27 4.79 -21.66 26.45
CA ARG A 27 4.57 -20.47 27.28
C ARG A 27 4.22 -19.29 26.37
N PRO A 28 3.15 -18.53 26.65
CA PRO A 28 2.95 -17.25 25.99
C PRO A 28 4.23 -16.44 26.18
N ARG A 29 4.86 -16.04 25.07
CA ARG A 29 6.01 -15.13 25.13
C ARG A 29 5.53 -13.84 25.79
N ASP A 30 6.29 -13.34 26.75
CA ASP A 30 6.08 -11.99 27.26
C ASP A 30 5.97 -11.05 26.06
N MET A 31 4.87 -10.30 26.00
CA MET A 31 4.51 -9.32 24.97
C MET A 31 5.45 -8.09 24.99
N ALA A 32 6.72 -8.30 25.36
CA ALA A 32 7.77 -7.31 25.51
C ALA A 32 8.86 -7.48 24.43
N ALA A 33 8.60 -8.28 23.39
CA ALA A 33 9.35 -8.12 22.14
C ALA A 33 8.96 -6.76 21.51
N PRO A 34 9.88 -6.04 20.83
CA PRO A 34 9.66 -4.68 20.33
C PRO A 34 8.71 -4.60 19.12
N TYR A 35 7.80 -5.56 18.96
CA TYR A 35 6.76 -5.51 17.94
C TYR A 35 5.50 -4.96 18.58
N LEU A 36 5.07 -3.82 18.04
CA LEU A 36 3.91 -3.02 18.44
C LEU A 36 2.68 -3.87 18.80
N PRO A 37 1.86 -3.44 19.77
CA PRO A 37 0.69 -4.18 20.20
C PRO A 37 -0.24 -4.47 19.02
N ARG A 38 -0.71 -5.73 18.95
CA ARG A 38 -1.62 -6.27 17.92
C ARG A 38 -2.93 -5.49 17.75
N ASN A 39 -3.21 -4.53 18.64
CA ASN A 39 -4.46 -3.76 18.68
C ASN A 39 -4.42 -2.46 17.86
N ASP A 40 -3.25 -2.04 17.36
CA ASP A 40 -3.20 -0.89 16.46
C ASP A 40 -3.60 -1.35 15.06
N ALA A 41 -4.90 -1.35 14.75
CA ALA A 41 -5.43 -1.63 13.41
C ALA A 41 -4.74 -0.77 12.34
N ASP A 42 -4.24 0.42 12.70
CA ASP A 42 -3.50 1.32 11.82
C ASP A 42 -2.07 0.82 11.51
N SER A 43 -1.46 0.01 12.39
CA SER A 43 -0.16 -0.64 12.16
C SER A 43 -0.24 -1.81 11.16
N MET A 44 -1.44 -2.39 10.99
CA MET A 44 -1.69 -3.45 10.00
C MET A 44 -1.96 -2.90 8.60
N ARG A 45 -2.17 -1.59 8.45
CA ARG A 45 -2.39 -0.96 7.14
C ARG A 45 -1.07 -0.82 6.41
N HIS A 46 -1.00 -1.34 5.19
CA HIS A 46 0.19 -1.19 4.35
C HIS A 46 0.39 0.29 3.99
N LYS A 47 1.37 0.94 4.63
CA LYS A 47 1.73 2.34 4.37
C LYS A 47 2.91 2.37 3.39
N PRO A 48 2.72 2.84 2.14
CA PRO A 48 3.84 2.95 1.20
C PRO A 48 4.85 3.97 1.74
N ARG A 49 6.14 3.63 1.64
CA ARG A 49 7.24 4.54 2.02
C ARG A 49 7.13 5.80 1.17
N GLN A 50 7.08 6.96 1.83
CA GLN A 50 6.99 8.22 1.12
C GLN A 50 8.37 8.58 0.54
N PRO A 51 8.43 9.07 -0.71
CA PRO A 51 9.66 9.60 -1.28
C PRO A 51 10.01 10.94 -0.63
N ASP A 52 11.29 11.15 -0.35
CA ASP A 52 11.78 12.41 0.20
C ASP A 52 12.05 13.38 -0.94
N LYS A 53 11.33 14.52 -0.94
CA LYS A 53 11.43 15.52 -2.00
C LYS A 53 12.83 16.10 -2.15
N GLY A 54 13.52 16.33 -1.02
CA GLY A 54 14.88 16.86 -1.03
C GLY A 54 15.89 15.92 -1.68
N LEU A 55 15.75 14.61 -1.49
CA LEU A 55 16.62 13.63 -2.14
C LEU A 55 16.34 13.55 -3.65
N LEU A 56 15.06 13.60 -4.05
CA LEU A 56 14.70 13.62 -5.48
C LEU A 56 15.21 14.87 -6.20
N GLU A 57 15.17 16.04 -5.55
CA GLU A 57 15.74 17.27 -6.09
C GLU A 57 17.27 17.23 -6.17
N HIS A 58 17.91 16.63 -5.17
CA HIS A 58 19.35 16.45 -5.15
C HIS A 58 19.80 15.54 -6.30
N ASP A 59 19.12 14.41 -6.53
CA ASP A 59 19.44 13.49 -7.62
C ASP A 59 19.29 14.16 -9.00
N ARG A 60 18.28 15.01 -9.19
CA ARG A 60 18.11 15.82 -10.41
C ARG A 60 19.24 16.82 -10.62
N LYS A 61 19.65 17.54 -9.57
CA LYS A 61 20.79 18.47 -9.64
C LYS A 61 22.09 17.72 -9.92
N ARG A 62 22.28 16.56 -9.28
CA ARG A 62 23.43 15.68 -9.53
C ARG A 62 23.48 15.24 -11.00
N GLU A 63 22.35 14.93 -11.62
CA GLU A 63 22.31 14.58 -13.05
C GLU A 63 22.81 15.74 -13.95
N VAL A 64 22.54 16.99 -13.59
CA VAL A 64 23.08 18.17 -14.29
C VAL A 64 24.59 18.26 -14.10
N GLU A 65 25.06 18.18 -12.87
CA GLU A 65 26.49 18.28 -12.58
C GLU A 65 27.30 17.15 -13.21
N VAL A 66 26.73 15.94 -13.31
CA VAL A 66 27.37 14.83 -14.05
C VAL A 66 27.51 15.17 -15.53
N LYS A 67 26.51 15.76 -16.18
CA LYS A 67 26.61 16.18 -17.60
C LYS A 67 27.60 17.32 -17.81
N VAL A 68 27.68 18.25 -16.87
CA VAL A 68 28.69 19.32 -16.88
C VAL A 68 30.09 18.72 -16.73
N PHE A 69 30.25 17.75 -15.83
CA PHE A 69 31.50 17.04 -15.62
C PHE A 69 31.92 16.24 -16.87
N GLU A 70 31.00 15.52 -17.51
CA GLU A 70 31.26 14.82 -18.78
C GLU A 70 31.69 15.78 -19.92
N LEU A 71 31.18 17.01 -19.94
CA LEU A 71 31.62 18.01 -20.92
C LEU A 71 33.03 18.51 -20.58
N ARG A 72 33.29 18.76 -19.30
CA ARG A 72 34.61 19.16 -18.82
C ARG A 72 35.68 18.13 -19.20
N ASP A 73 35.45 16.85 -18.89
CA ASP A 73 36.38 15.76 -19.22
C ASP A 73 36.70 15.72 -20.72
N LYS A 74 35.71 15.94 -21.59
CA LYS A 74 35.91 15.99 -23.05
C LYS A 74 36.75 17.18 -23.49
N LEU A 75 36.50 18.37 -22.92
CA LEU A 75 37.25 19.56 -23.28
C LEU A 75 38.68 19.53 -22.75
N GLU A 76 38.91 18.86 -21.62
CA GLU A 76 40.25 18.58 -21.10
C GLU A 76 41.00 17.59 -22.01
N GLU A 77 40.32 16.57 -22.56
CA GLU A 77 40.90 15.65 -23.56
C GLU A 77 41.22 16.35 -24.89
N ASP A 78 40.44 17.36 -25.26
CA ASP A 78 40.64 18.21 -26.45
C ASP A 78 41.71 19.32 -26.25
N GLU A 79 42.40 19.36 -25.10
CA GLU A 79 43.44 20.36 -24.73
C GLU A 79 43.00 21.83 -24.86
N VAL A 80 41.73 22.13 -24.57
CA VAL A 80 41.18 23.50 -24.61
C VAL A 80 41.64 24.30 -23.38
N ASP A 81 41.80 25.63 -23.53
CA ASP A 81 42.16 26.53 -22.43
C ASP A 81 41.13 26.49 -21.28
N GLU A 82 41.61 26.50 -20.03
CA GLU A 82 40.78 26.39 -18.81
C GLU A 82 39.67 27.46 -18.74
N ASP A 83 39.96 28.69 -19.17
CA ASP A 83 38.99 29.79 -19.19
C ASP A 83 37.81 29.53 -20.17
N GLU A 84 38.10 28.91 -21.32
CA GLU A 84 37.07 28.53 -22.29
C GLU A 84 36.25 27.33 -21.79
N ILE A 85 36.90 26.39 -21.09
CA ILE A 85 36.23 25.24 -20.46
C ILE A 85 35.20 25.72 -19.44
N GLU A 86 35.58 26.63 -18.55
CA GLU A 86 34.69 27.16 -17.51
C GLU A 86 33.48 27.88 -18.13
N SER A 87 33.71 28.72 -19.14
CA SER A 87 32.64 29.43 -19.85
C SER A 87 31.63 28.47 -20.49
N ARG A 88 32.10 27.44 -21.21
CA ARG A 88 31.23 26.43 -21.85
C ARG A 88 30.49 25.58 -20.83
N CYS A 89 31.14 25.21 -19.72
CA CYS A 89 30.52 24.49 -18.61
C CYS A 89 29.41 25.31 -17.94
N ASP A 90 29.64 26.59 -17.69
CA ASP A 90 28.65 27.49 -17.08
C ASP A 90 27.45 27.76 -17.99
N GLU A 91 27.69 27.90 -19.29
CA GLU A 91 26.61 27.96 -20.27
C GLU A 91 25.76 26.69 -20.24
N LEU A 92 26.39 25.52 -20.23
CA LEU A 92 25.70 24.24 -20.20
C LEU A 92 24.93 24.06 -18.89
N ARG A 93 25.52 24.43 -17.75
CA ARG A 93 24.86 24.41 -16.44
C ARG A 93 23.60 25.28 -16.44
N LYS A 94 23.68 26.52 -16.95
CA LYS A 94 22.52 27.42 -17.07
C LYS A 94 21.43 26.85 -17.98
N LYS A 95 21.81 26.28 -19.13
CA LYS A 95 20.87 25.65 -20.08
C LYS A 95 20.15 24.47 -19.44
N LEU A 96 20.87 23.55 -18.78
CA LEU A 96 20.28 22.38 -18.14
C LEU A 96 19.42 22.71 -16.93
N LEU A 97 19.80 23.71 -16.12
CA LEU A 97 18.96 24.18 -15.01
C LEU A 97 17.66 24.82 -15.51
N ALA A 98 17.72 25.62 -16.57
CA ALA A 98 16.53 26.21 -17.19
C ALA A 98 15.60 25.13 -17.78
N ASP A 99 16.16 24.11 -18.43
CA ASP A 99 15.38 22.97 -18.94
C ASP A 99 14.74 22.15 -17.82
N LEU A 100 15.45 21.94 -16.71
CA LEU A 100 14.89 21.31 -15.51
C LEU A 100 13.74 22.13 -14.94
N GLU A 101 13.91 23.43 -14.74
CA GLU A 101 12.87 24.32 -14.23
C GLU A 101 11.64 24.34 -15.15
N LYS A 102 11.86 24.37 -16.46
CA LYS A 102 10.79 24.28 -17.47
C LYS A 102 10.09 22.93 -17.43
N SER A 103 10.81 21.83 -17.19
CA SER A 103 10.22 20.49 -17.03
C SER A 103 9.38 20.36 -15.75
N LEU A 104 9.75 21.10 -14.70
CA LEU A 104 9.06 21.18 -13.42
C LEU A 104 7.79 22.06 -13.49
N ALA A 105 7.89 23.23 -14.14
CA ALA A 105 6.80 24.19 -14.28
C ALA A 105 5.80 23.81 -15.38
N GLY A 106 6.26 23.10 -16.42
CA GLY A 106 5.45 22.64 -17.54
C GLY A 106 4.66 21.38 -17.19
N ASN A 107 3.38 21.56 -16.85
CA ASN A 107 2.41 20.49 -16.66
C ASN A 107 2.46 19.44 -17.80
N GLY A 108 3.10 18.29 -17.57
CA GLY A 108 2.84 17.02 -18.25
C GLY A 108 2.96 16.98 -19.79
N ARG A 109 3.62 17.93 -20.45
CA ARG A 109 3.98 17.75 -21.86
C ARG A 109 5.06 16.68 -21.94
N ARG A 110 4.58 15.44 -22.14
CA ARG A 110 5.25 14.28 -22.72
C ARG A 110 6.66 14.65 -23.18
N GLY A 111 7.64 14.39 -22.32
CA GLY A 111 9.04 14.35 -22.72
C GLY A 111 9.16 13.25 -23.75
N ASP A 112 9.05 13.67 -25.00
CA ASP A 112 9.59 13.03 -26.19
C ASP A 112 10.90 12.29 -25.86
N GLY A 113 10.81 10.96 -25.80
CA GLY A 113 11.44 10.09 -26.80
C GLY A 113 12.95 10.18 -27.07
N SER A 114 13.72 11.07 -26.43
CA SER A 114 15.07 11.41 -26.87
C SER A 114 16.14 11.30 -25.76
N SER A 115 16.00 10.32 -24.88
CA SER A 115 17.16 9.62 -24.29
C SER A 115 16.73 8.17 -24.06
N GLY A 116 17.22 7.29 -24.91
CA GLY A 116 16.70 5.93 -25.08
C GLY A 116 16.58 5.18 -23.75
N VAL A 117 15.35 4.79 -23.41
CA VAL A 117 14.89 3.55 -22.75
C VAL A 117 13.39 3.74 -22.53
N GLY A 118 12.59 2.72 -22.87
CA GLY A 118 11.12 2.79 -23.00
C GLY A 118 10.34 3.04 -21.71
N PRO A 119 9.07 2.58 -21.61
CA PRO A 119 8.10 3.03 -20.61
C PRO A 119 8.40 2.60 -19.16
N ARG A 120 9.61 2.13 -18.87
CA ARG A 120 10.10 1.76 -17.56
C ARG A 120 11.53 2.27 -17.45
N ARG A 121 11.74 3.40 -16.80
CA ARG A 121 13.07 3.73 -16.28
C ARG A 121 13.45 2.60 -15.33
N ASN A 122 14.42 1.78 -15.71
CA ASN A 122 14.95 0.73 -14.85
C ASN A 122 15.80 1.41 -13.76
N PHE A 123 15.14 1.80 -12.67
CA PHE A 123 15.83 2.33 -11.49
C PHE A 123 16.79 1.29 -10.93
N LYS A 124 17.97 1.74 -10.55
CA LYS A 124 18.93 0.87 -9.86
C LYS A 124 18.39 0.54 -8.48
N MET A 125 18.79 -0.61 -7.93
CA MET A 125 18.32 -1.08 -6.62
C MET A 125 18.56 -0.10 -5.45
N HIS A 126 19.52 0.84 -5.57
CA HIS A 126 19.78 1.86 -4.57
C HIS A 126 18.91 3.13 -4.70
N GLN A 127 18.18 3.31 -5.81
CA GLN A 127 17.32 4.49 -6.06
C GLN A 127 15.94 4.29 -5.42
N VAL A 128 15.92 4.14 -4.10
CA VAL A 128 14.70 3.74 -3.35
C VAL A 128 13.61 4.82 -3.44
N HIS A 129 13.97 6.10 -3.38
CA HIS A 129 13.00 7.20 -3.41
C HIS A 129 12.41 7.41 -4.80
N GLU A 130 13.20 7.30 -5.86
CA GLU A 130 12.71 7.37 -7.24
C GLU A 130 11.77 6.19 -7.54
N LEU A 131 12.13 4.98 -7.09
CA LEU A 131 11.28 3.81 -7.20
C LEU A 131 9.97 3.99 -6.43
N ALA A 132 10.02 4.58 -5.24
CA ALA A 132 8.82 4.87 -4.45
C ALA A 132 7.90 5.90 -5.15
N ASP A 133 8.46 7.00 -5.65
CA ASP A 133 7.72 8.03 -6.39
C ASP A 133 7.08 7.46 -7.68
N ALA A 134 7.86 6.67 -8.43
CA ALA A 134 7.36 5.99 -9.63
C ALA A 134 6.23 5.01 -9.29
N LYS A 135 6.39 4.21 -8.23
CA LYS A 135 5.37 3.25 -7.78
C LYS A 135 4.09 3.93 -7.32
N ILE A 136 4.20 5.07 -6.62
CA ILE A 136 3.04 5.88 -6.23
C ILE A 136 2.31 6.35 -7.49
N LYS A 137 3.00 6.96 -8.46
CA LYS A 137 2.41 7.41 -9.73
C LYS A 137 1.79 6.28 -10.54
N GLU A 138 2.44 5.12 -10.62
CA GLU A 138 1.88 3.91 -11.26
C GLU A 138 0.62 3.43 -10.54
N SER A 139 0.63 3.39 -9.21
CA SER A 139 -0.55 3.00 -8.43
C SER A 139 -1.71 3.99 -8.58
N GLU A 140 -1.43 5.29 -8.67
CA GLU A 140 -2.45 6.31 -8.92
C GLU A 140 -3.05 6.18 -10.32
N ARG A 141 -2.21 5.91 -11.33
CA ARG A 141 -2.65 5.64 -12.69
C ARG A 141 -3.51 4.38 -12.77
N LEU A 142 -3.11 3.31 -12.07
CA LEU A 142 -3.87 2.07 -11.98
C LEU A 142 -5.20 2.29 -11.25
N ARG A 143 -5.21 3.05 -10.15
CA ARG A 143 -6.42 3.43 -9.42
C ARG A 143 -7.40 4.17 -10.34
N GLN A 144 -6.91 5.16 -11.09
CA GLN A 144 -7.71 5.90 -12.08
C GLN A 144 -8.25 4.98 -13.18
N ALA A 145 -7.42 4.07 -13.71
CA ALA A 145 -7.81 3.13 -14.75
C ALA A 145 -8.92 2.16 -14.27
N LEU A 146 -8.83 1.70 -13.02
CA LEU A 146 -9.85 0.85 -12.38
C LEU A 146 -11.07 1.66 -11.88
N LYS A 147 -11.11 2.97 -12.11
CA LYS A 147 -12.19 3.88 -11.67
C LYS A 147 -12.43 3.83 -10.15
N ILE A 148 -11.38 3.55 -9.38
CA ILE A 148 -11.43 3.56 -7.92
C ILE A 148 -11.31 5.02 -7.45
N SER A 149 -12.20 5.45 -6.55
CA SER A 149 -12.17 6.80 -6.00
C SER A 149 -10.92 7.03 -5.14
N LYS A 150 -10.52 8.29 -4.98
CA LYS A 150 -9.41 8.66 -4.09
C LYS A 150 -9.72 8.34 -2.62
N ASP A 151 -11.00 8.46 -2.25
CA ASP A 151 -11.50 8.25 -0.90
C ASP A 151 -12.01 6.81 -0.70
N TYR A 152 -11.53 5.86 -1.49
CA TYR A 152 -11.90 4.46 -1.35
C TYR A 152 -11.31 3.89 -0.05
N GLU A 153 -12.19 3.61 0.91
CA GLU A 153 -11.85 2.88 2.12
C GLU A 153 -11.98 1.38 1.91
N GLU A 154 -10.95 0.64 2.31
CA GLU A 154 -10.98 -0.82 2.29
C GLU A 154 -12.18 -1.34 3.11
N GLY A 155 -12.99 -2.17 2.49
CA GLY A 155 -14.22 -2.72 3.08
C GLY A 155 -15.46 -1.82 3.04
N SER A 156 -15.36 -0.60 2.50
CA SER A 156 -16.53 0.24 2.21
C SER A 156 -17.51 -0.44 1.24
N HIS A 157 -17.01 -1.23 0.29
CA HIS A 157 -17.83 -2.00 -0.62
C HIS A 157 -18.66 -3.08 0.11
N TRP A 158 -18.08 -3.81 1.07
CA TRP A 158 -18.82 -4.80 1.86
C TRP A 158 -19.85 -4.15 2.78
N LYS A 159 -19.48 -3.06 3.48
CA LYS A 159 -20.42 -2.29 4.31
C LYS A 159 -21.61 -1.78 3.51
N LYS A 160 -21.37 -1.26 2.29
CA LYS A 160 -22.43 -0.80 1.39
C LYS A 160 -23.30 -1.94 0.88
N GLN A 161 -22.75 -3.15 0.69
CA GLN A 161 -23.56 -4.32 0.33
C GLN A 161 -24.43 -4.79 1.50
N GLU A 162 -23.89 -4.86 2.71
CA GLU A 162 -24.66 -5.19 3.92
C GLU A 162 -25.78 -4.19 4.17
N GLU A 163 -25.51 -2.89 4.02
CA GLU A 163 -26.51 -1.83 4.17
C GLU A 163 -27.61 -1.95 3.09
N ARG A 164 -27.25 -2.27 1.84
CA ARG A 164 -28.23 -2.51 0.77
C ARG A 164 -29.07 -3.76 1.02
N LEU A 165 -28.47 -4.84 1.52
CA LEU A 165 -29.18 -6.06 1.91
C LEU A 165 -30.14 -5.78 3.06
N LYS A 166 -29.68 -5.07 4.09
CA LYS A 166 -30.51 -4.68 5.25
C LYS A 166 -31.69 -3.81 4.81
N LYS A 167 -31.43 -2.81 3.97
CA LYS A 167 -32.48 -1.93 3.41
C LYS A 167 -33.46 -2.69 2.50
N GLY A 168 -32.98 -3.69 1.76
CA GLY A 168 -33.84 -4.57 0.95
C GLY A 168 -34.77 -5.42 1.82
N LEU A 169 -34.25 -6.03 2.90
CA LEU A 169 -35.06 -6.75 3.88
C LEU A 169 -36.09 -5.84 4.57
N GLU A 170 -35.71 -4.62 4.91
CA GLU A 170 -36.61 -3.64 5.53
C GLU A 170 -37.73 -3.22 4.55
N GLN A 171 -37.41 -3.00 3.27
CA GLN A 171 -38.41 -2.73 2.23
C GLN A 171 -39.31 -3.92 1.93
N ASP A 172 -38.82 -5.15 2.02
CA ASP A 172 -39.64 -6.35 1.84
C ASP A 172 -40.52 -6.62 3.07
N ALA A 173 -40.10 -6.21 4.27
CA ALA A 173 -40.93 -6.25 5.48
C ALA A 173 -42.05 -5.19 5.47
N ASP A 174 -41.81 -4.03 4.85
CA ASP A 174 -42.79 -2.94 4.71
C ASP A 174 -43.73 -3.10 3.49
N ARG A 175 -43.51 -4.10 2.62
CA ARG A 175 -44.51 -4.41 1.59
C ARG A 175 -45.76 -4.97 2.27
N PRO A 176 -46.95 -4.38 2.04
CA PRO A 176 -48.17 -4.95 2.56
C PRO A 176 -48.32 -6.36 1.99
N HIS A 177 -48.37 -7.35 2.88
CA HIS A 177 -48.70 -8.71 2.55
C HIS A 177 -50.13 -8.68 1.97
N GLU A 178 -50.27 -8.65 0.65
CA GLU A 178 -51.56 -8.88 0.00
C GLU A 178 -51.98 -10.30 0.41
N ASP A 179 -52.81 -10.35 1.45
CA ASP A 179 -53.54 -11.52 1.89
C ASP A 179 -54.31 -12.04 0.69
N THR A 180 -53.78 -13.09 0.05
CA THR A 180 -54.56 -14.02 -0.78
C THR A 180 -55.47 -14.86 0.13
N ARG A 181 -56.23 -14.21 1.01
CA ARG A 181 -57.33 -14.79 1.79
C ARG A 181 -58.62 -14.53 1.03
N GLY A 182 -58.79 -15.18 -0.11
CA GLY A 182 -59.92 -14.87 -0.97
C GLY A 182 -60.20 -15.87 -2.08
N ASN A 183 -59.86 -17.16 -1.93
CA ASN A 183 -60.39 -18.17 -2.84
C ASN A 183 -60.32 -19.61 -2.29
N GLY A 184 -60.86 -19.86 -1.10
CA GLY A 184 -60.90 -21.20 -0.49
C GLY A 184 -62.28 -21.74 -0.11
N GLU A 185 -63.33 -20.90 -0.13
CA GLU A 185 -64.64 -21.24 0.48
C GLU A 185 -65.83 -21.20 -0.51
N ARG A 186 -65.62 -21.56 -1.78
CA ARG A 186 -66.73 -21.67 -2.77
C ARG A 186 -66.88 -23.04 -3.46
N GLU A 187 -66.30 -24.11 -2.90
CA GLU A 187 -66.45 -25.47 -3.46
C GLU A 187 -66.85 -26.52 -2.40
N ARG A 188 -67.76 -26.20 -1.48
CA ARG A 188 -68.33 -27.19 -0.54
C ARG A 188 -69.86 -27.21 -0.44
N ASP A 189 -70.57 -26.63 -1.40
CA ASP A 189 -72.04 -26.53 -1.32
C ASP A 189 -72.80 -27.11 -2.54
N SER A 190 -72.21 -28.07 -3.26
CA SER A 190 -72.89 -28.74 -4.40
C SER A 190 -72.80 -30.26 -4.42
N ARG A 191 -72.68 -30.90 -3.24
CA ARG A 191 -72.77 -32.35 -3.09
C ARG A 191 -73.66 -32.74 -1.91
N ASP A 192 -74.92 -32.29 -1.95
CA ASP A 192 -76.01 -33.03 -1.32
C ASP A 192 -77.35 -32.53 -1.90
N SER A 193 -77.84 -33.22 -2.93
CA SER A 193 -79.26 -33.28 -3.23
C SER A 193 -79.53 -34.63 -3.87
N TYR A 194 -80.44 -35.34 -3.23
CA TYR A 194 -81.08 -36.61 -3.58
C TYR A 194 -81.61 -36.66 -5.02
#